data_AF-A0A6I6G9Z1-F1
#
_entry.id   AF-A0A6I6G9Z1-F1
#
_cell.length_a   1.000
_cell.length_b   1.000
_cell.length_c   1.000
_cell.angle_alpha   90.00
_cell.angle_beta   90.00
_cell.angle_gamma   90.00
#
_symmetry.space_group_name_H-M   'P 1'
#
loop_
_entity.id
_entity.type
_entity.pdbx_description
1 polymer ?
#
loop_
_entity_poly.entity_id
_entity_poly.type
_entity_poly.pdbx_seq_one_letter_code
_entity_poly.pdbx_strand_id
1 'polypeptide(L)' 'MFVLNCMLATGQQITYSIADAAGRILMTNKQAVQQGMSQVSVDVSRMPAGILYLQIQTQDGQRTVQKLMKQ' A
#
# COMPACT_ATOMS: atom_id res chain seq x y z
N MET A 1 1.44 -0.59 -13.12
CA MET A 1 2.31 -0.56 -11.92
C MET A 1 2.17 0.81 -11.29
N PHE A 2 1.82 0.90 -10.00
CA PHE A 2 1.78 2.17 -9.28
C PHE A 2 2.88 2.17 -8.22
N VAL A 3 3.61 3.28 -8.12
CA VAL A 3 4.68 3.45 -7.14
C VAL A 3 4.14 4.35 -6.04
N LEU A 4 4.11 3.82 -4.83
CA LEU A 4 3.80 4.62 -3.66
C LEU A 4 5.10 5.20 -3.11
N ASN A 5 5.10 6.52 -2.90
CA ASN A 5 6.13 7.18 -2.11
C ASN A 5 5.69 7.11 -0.65
N CYS A 6 6.29 6.23 0.12
CA CYS A 6 6.09 6.16 1.56
C CYS A 6 7.46 6.17 2.22
N MET A 7 7.75 7.20 3.01
CA MET A 7 8.94 7.23 3.85
C MET A 7 8.72 6.21 4.97
N LEU A 8 9.31 5.03 4.82
CA LEU A 8 9.23 3.96 5.81
C LEU A 8 10.51 3.94 6.63
N ALA A 9 10.37 3.72 7.93
CA ALA A 9 11.51 3.52 8.80
C ALA A 9 12.20 2.18 8.46
N THR A 10 13.52 2.16 8.64
CA THR A 10 14.45 1.12 8.22
C THR A 10 14.11 -0.28 8.77
N GLY A 11 14.14 -1.31 7.91
CA GLY A 11 14.11 -2.73 8.33
C GLY A 11 12.77 -3.25 8.84
N GLN A 12 11.70 -2.49 8.67
CA GLN A 12 10.37 -2.88 9.13
C GLN A 12 9.66 -3.77 8.11
N GLN A 13 8.92 -4.77 8.61
CA GLN A 13 7.87 -5.39 7.81
C GLN A 13 6.70 -4.41 7.70
N ILE A 14 6.19 -4.26 6.50
CA ILE A 14 4.91 -3.60 6.26
C ILE A 14 3.86 -4.62 5.86
N THR A 15 2.64 -4.33 6.26
CA THR A 15 1.43 -4.90 5.67
C THR A 15 0.79 -3.81 4.84
N TYR A 16 0.57 -4.06 3.55
CA TYR A 16 -0.25 -3.17 2.74
C TYR A 16 -1.54 -3.86 2.30
N SER A 17 -2.62 -3.09 2.21
CA SER A 17 -3.93 -3.56 1.78
C SER A 17 -4.55 -2.58 0.79
N ILE A 18 -5.23 -3.11 -0.23
CA ILE A 18 -6.00 -2.33 -1.19
C ILE A 18 -7.47 -2.56 -0.90
N ALA A 19 -8.23 -1.48 -0.71
CA ALA A 19 -9.68 -1.51 -0.56
C ALA A 19 -10.38 -0.82 -1.73
N ASP A 20 -11.60 -1.24 -2.04
CA ASP A 20 -12.49 -0.52 -2.96
C ASP A 20 -13.12 0.72 -2.29
N ALA A 21 -13.92 1.47 -3.04
CA ALA A 21 -14.63 2.65 -2.55
C ALA A 21 -15.64 2.35 -1.43
N ALA A 22 -16.11 1.11 -1.31
CA ALA A 22 -16.99 0.66 -0.24
C ALA A 22 -16.21 0.17 1.00
N GLY A 23 -14.87 0.25 0.98
CA GLY A 23 -14.01 -0.20 2.07
C GLY A 23 -13.76 -1.71 2.08
N ARG A 24 -14.19 -2.46 1.06
CA ARG A 24 -13.92 -3.90 0.96
C ARG A 24 -12.47 -4.14 0.57
N ILE A 25 -11.76 -4.93 1.36
CA ILE A 25 -10.37 -5.30 1.08
C ILE A 25 -10.34 -6.25 -0.12
N LEU A 26 -9.67 -5.82 -1.18
CA LEU A 26 -9.47 -6.58 -2.42
C LEU A 26 -8.15 -7.37 -2.39
N MET A 27 -7.17 -6.89 -1.63
CA MET A 27 -5.86 -7.50 -1.51
C MET A 27 -5.19 -7.08 -0.20
N THR A 28 -4.44 -8.02 0.38
CA THR A 28 -3.49 -7.75 1.47
C THR A 28 -2.18 -8.47 1.17
N ASN A 29 -1.05 -7.81 1.44
CA ASN A 29 0.28 -8.37 1.26
C ASN A 29 1.20 -7.91 2.40
N LYS A 30 2.18 -8.73 2.73
CA LYS A 30 3.23 -8.43 3.71
C LYS A 30 4.58 -8.44 3.00
N GLN A 31 5.32 -7.36 3.16
CA GLN A 31 6.62 -7.20 2.53
C GLN A 31 7.63 -6.69 3.55
N ALA A 32 8.83 -7.28 3.52
CA ALA A 32 9.99 -6.71 4.21
C ALA A 32 10.53 -5.55 3.37
N VAL A 33 10.71 -4.39 3.99
CA VAL A 33 11.24 -3.21 3.29
C VAL A 33 12.69 -3.04 3.67
N GLN A 34 13.57 -2.98 2.68
CA GLN A 34 15.00 -2.81 2.92
C GLN A 34 15.29 -1.43 3.50
N GLN A 35 16.36 -1.32 4.31
CA GLN A 35 16.79 -0.02 4.83
C GLN A 35 17.07 0.96 3.70
N GLY A 36 16.64 2.23 3.85
CA GLY A 36 16.85 3.29 2.87
C GLY A 36 15.82 3.34 1.74
N MET A 37 14.87 2.38 1.67
CA MET A 37 13.77 2.47 0.74
C MET A 37 12.74 3.50 1.18
N SER A 38 12.47 4.46 0.31
CA SER A 38 11.44 5.51 0.45
C SER A 38 10.20 5.25 -0.41
N GLN A 39 10.17 4.12 -1.11
CA GLN A 39 9.12 3.79 -2.07
C GLN A 39 8.74 2.31 -2.00
N VAL A 40 7.45 2.03 -2.16
CA VAL A 40 6.90 0.68 -2.28
C VAL A 40 6.07 0.61 -3.55
N SER A 41 6.45 -0.31 -4.44
CA SER A 41 5.67 -0.58 -5.66
C SER A 41 4.52 -1.52 -5.35
N VAL A 42 3.31 -1.12 -5.74
CA VAL A 42 2.10 -1.94 -5.58
C VAL A 42 1.53 -2.22 -6.96
N ASP A 43 1.36 -3.49 -7.28
CA ASP A 43 0.68 -3.89 -8.50
C ASP A 43 -0.84 -3.89 -8.30
N VAL A 44 -1.51 -2.96 -8.97
CA VAL A 44 -2.97 -2.85 -9.01
C VAL A 44 -3.52 -3.21 -10.41
N SER A 45 -2.74 -3.90 -11.24
CA SER A 45 -3.14 -4.32 -12.60
C SER A 45 -4.47 -5.06 -12.60
N ARG A 46 -4.65 -5.97 -11.62
CA ARG A 46 -5.85 -6.81 -11.43
C ARG A 46 -6.98 -6.16 -10.63
N MET A 47 -6.79 -4.93 -10.14
CA MET A 47 -7.83 -4.23 -9.39
C MET A 47 -8.86 -3.63 -10.35
N PRO A 48 -10.15 -3.56 -9.96
CA PRO A 48 -11.17 -2.89 -10.76
C PRO A 48 -10.84 -1.40 -10.93
N ALA A 49 -11.30 -0.83 -12.05
CA ALA A 49 -11.24 0.62 -12.26
C ALA A 49 -12.08 1.35 -11.21
N GLY A 50 -11.71 2.60 -10.92
CA GLY A 50 -12.37 3.46 -9.95
C GLY A 50 -11.48 3.83 -8.77
N ILE A 51 -12.14 4.25 -7.69
CA ILE A 51 -11.45 4.67 -6.46
C ILE A 51 -11.00 3.44 -5.68
N LEU A 52 -9.70 3.42 -5.38
CA LEU A 52 -9.05 2.46 -4.52
C LEU A 52 -8.42 3.19 -3.33
N TYR A 53 -8.38 2.53 -2.18
CA TYR A 53 -7.66 3.00 -1.00
C TYR A 53 -6.52 2.04 -0.70
N LEU A 54 -5.29 2.51 -0.84
CA LEU A 54 -4.13 1.77 -0.37
C LEU A 54 -3.85 2.15 1.08
N GLN A 55 -3.72 1.14 1.93
CA GLN A 55 -3.39 1.30 3.34
C GLN A 55 -2.09 0.59 3.60
N ILE A 56 -1.12 1.28 4.19
CA ILE A 56 0.13 0.69 4.66
C ILE A 56 0.12 0.76 6.18
N GLN A 57 0.42 -0.36 6.81
CA GLN A 57 0.66 -0.46 8.24
C GLN A 57 2.05 -1.02 8.47
N THR A 58 2.86 -0.27 9.19
CA THR A 58 4.18 -0.71 9.67
C THR A 58 4.03 -1.54 10.94
N GLN A 59 5.05 -2.33 11.26
CA GLN A 59 5.06 -3.16 12.47
C GLN A 59 5.00 -2.33 13.78
N ASP A 60 5.49 -1.10 13.77
CA ASP A 60 5.42 -0.17 14.91
C ASP A 60 4.05 0.52 15.05
N GLY A 61 3.09 0.21 14.16
CA GLY A 61 1.72 0.69 14.23
C GLY A 61 1.44 1.98 13.46
N GLN A 62 2.43 2.57 12.77
CA GLN A 62 2.16 3.68 11.85
C GLN A 62 1.26 3.21 10.71
N ARG A 63 0.27 4.05 10.37
CA ARG A 63 -0.68 3.77 9.30
C ARG A 63 -0.75 4.95 8.34
N THR A 64 -0.53 4.66 7.06
CA THR A 64 -0.71 5.62 5.97
C THR A 64 -1.83 5.13 5.07
N VAL A 65 -2.72 6.03 4.67
CA VAL A 65 -3.79 5.73 3.71
C VAL A 65 -3.66 6.68 2.53
N GLN A 66 -3.66 6.12 1.33
CA GLN A 66 -3.61 6.88 0.09
C GLN A 66 -4.79 6.51 -0.81
N LYS A 67 -5.51 7.54 -1.25
CA LYS A 67 -6.54 7.40 -2.28
C LYS A 67 -5.87 7.30 -3.64
N LEU A 68 -6.29 6.33 -4.42
CA LEU A 68 -5.88 6.10 -5.79
C LEU A 68 -7.10 6.14 -6.71
N MET A 69 -6.97 6.76 -7.87
CA MET A 69 -7.95 6.64 -8.96
C MET A 69 -7.33 5.78 -10.05
N LYS A 70 -7.89 4.59 -10.27
CA LYS A 70 -7.50 3.73 -11.39
C LYS A 70 -8.45 4.01 -12.56
N GLN A 71 -7.89 4.36 -13.71
CA GLN A 71 -8.62 4.46 -14.98
C GLN A 71 -8.81 3.09 -15.62
#